data_AF-A0A0F2TAQ7-F1
#
_entry.id   AF-A0A0F2TAQ7-F1
#
_cell.length_a   1.000
_cell.length_b   1.000
_cell.length_c   1.000
_cell.angle_alpha   90.00
_cell.angle_beta   90.00
_cell.angle_gamma   90.00
#
_symmetry.space_group_name_H-M   'P 1'
#
loop_
_entity.id
_entity.type
_entity.pdbx_description
1 polymer ?
#
loop_
_entity_poly.entity_id
_entity_poly.type
_entity_poly.pdbx_seq_one_letter_code
_entity_poly.pdbx_strand_id
1 'polypeptide(L)'
;MGRGWAGIGPCVANALSARLTAEVHRAGVRWTRAYERGVAVTPLTEEGEASGTGTVLTLWPDAEIFTTTAYSFDTLADRFRELAFLYRPLEITLTDRRHPGETRSLRFRSTGGARDLVAFLDRQGLPPGGPDVIAVEREDARMSGTLEVALRWRDTGEARIRGYANSHPTPHGTHVQGLRDGLAAAVTAYARERRLPAEASPDLDADRITDRITDRTTDRITDRITDGTTDRIADRIADRLAEGLTAVVSVKMDGPAFEGAIRDRLGNTPVRACVAEAVRDRLGAWLAEHPERAAALVARALQG
;
A
#
# COMPACT_ATOMS: atom_id res chain seq x y z
N MET A 1 7.63 16.40 -10.12
CA MET A 1 8.65 16.05 -9.10
C MET A 1 7.91 15.55 -7.87
N GLY A 2 7.95 14.24 -7.60
CA GLY A 2 7.36 13.69 -6.37
C GLY A 2 8.10 14.29 -5.17
N ARG A 3 7.42 15.13 -4.40
CA ARG A 3 8.00 15.72 -3.18
C ARG A 3 8.11 14.60 -2.14
N GLY A 4 9.33 14.11 -1.91
CA GLY A 4 9.66 13.40 -0.68
C GLY A 4 9.31 14.31 0.49
N TRP A 5 8.25 13.99 1.21
CA TRP A 5 7.62 14.90 2.16
C TRP A 5 8.54 15.15 3.36
N ALA A 6 8.83 16.44 3.58
CA ALA A 6 9.80 17.07 4.47
C ALA A 6 11.20 17.39 3.91
N GLY A 7 11.67 16.80 2.81
CA GLY A 7 13.00 17.10 2.25
C GLY A 7 14.20 16.74 3.16
N ILE A 8 13.95 16.12 4.32
CA ILE A 8 14.96 15.77 5.33
C ILE A 8 15.62 14.41 5.03
N GLY A 9 15.01 13.55 4.20
CA GLY A 9 15.49 12.18 3.97
C GLY A 9 16.98 12.08 3.62
N PRO A 10 17.44 12.77 2.56
CA PRO A 10 18.87 12.81 2.22
C PRO A 10 19.75 13.44 3.31
N CYS A 11 19.21 14.40 4.07
CA CYS A 11 19.94 15.04 5.18
C CYS A 11 20.17 14.07 6.35
N VAL A 12 19.17 13.27 6.72
CA VAL A 12 19.33 12.23 7.75
C VAL A 12 20.32 11.18 7.28
N ALA A 13 20.20 10.70 6.04
CA ALA A 13 21.15 9.74 5.48
C ALA A 13 22.59 10.27 5.53
N ASN A 14 22.79 11.56 5.21
CA ASN A 14 24.09 12.22 5.31
C ASN A 14 24.60 12.32 6.76
N ALA A 15 23.73 12.76 7.69
CA ALA A 15 24.10 12.91 9.10
C ALA A 15 24.47 11.57 9.77
N LEU A 16 23.82 10.48 9.38
CA LEU A 16 24.07 9.13 9.91
C LEU A 16 25.15 8.36 9.12
N SER A 17 25.85 9.01 8.19
CA SER A 17 26.93 8.41 7.42
C SER A 17 28.28 8.95 7.88
N ALA A 18 29.26 8.07 8.06
CA ALA A 18 30.65 8.49 8.27
C ALA A 18 31.17 9.28 7.06
N ARG A 19 30.78 8.85 5.85
CA ARG A 19 31.07 9.52 4.58
C ARG A 19 29.88 9.46 3.65
N LEU A 20 29.64 10.53 2.90
CA LEU A 20 28.72 10.55 1.77
C LEU A 20 29.34 11.34 0.60
N THR A 21 29.16 10.85 -0.61
CA THR A 21 29.49 11.56 -1.85
C THR A 21 28.23 11.72 -2.67
N ALA A 22 27.91 12.96 -3.04
CA ALA A 22 26.81 13.28 -3.92
C ALA A 22 27.36 13.72 -5.27
N GLU A 23 26.91 13.06 -6.33
CA GLU A 23 27.22 13.38 -7.72
C GLU A 23 25.92 13.73 -8.45
N VAL A 24 25.89 14.87 -9.13
CA VAL A 24 24.72 15.39 -9.86
C VAL A 24 25.08 15.64 -11.31
N HIS A 25 24.33 15.04 -12.23
CA HIS A 25 24.45 15.29 -13.66
C HIS A 25 23.35 16.26 -14.08
N ARG A 26 23.74 17.47 -14.48
CA ARG A 26 22.78 18.51 -14.90
C ARG A 26 23.41 19.47 -15.90
N ALA A 27 22.65 19.81 -16.95
CA ALA A 27 23.06 20.76 -17.98
C ALA A 27 24.39 20.40 -18.66
N GLY A 28 24.63 19.10 -18.89
CA GLY A 28 25.86 18.61 -19.52
C GLY A 28 27.07 18.53 -18.58
N VAL A 29 26.90 18.86 -17.29
CA VAL A 29 27.99 18.95 -16.31
C VAL A 29 27.79 17.94 -15.18
N ARG A 30 28.88 17.28 -14.77
CA ARG A 30 28.97 16.45 -13.57
C ARG A 30 29.48 17.29 -12.41
N TRP A 31 28.66 17.42 -11.37
CA TRP A 31 28.99 18.10 -10.14
C TRP A 31 29.18 17.10 -9.01
N THR A 32 30.23 17.24 -8.21
CA THR A 32 30.50 16.38 -7.05
C THR A 32 30.65 17.18 -5.77
N ARG A 33 30.26 16.57 -4.66
CA ARG A 33 30.54 17.08 -3.31
C ARG A 33 30.64 15.95 -2.30
N ALA A 34 31.65 16.03 -1.43
CA ALA A 34 31.85 15.08 -0.34
C ALA A 34 31.40 15.67 1.01
N TYR A 35 30.90 14.78 1.85
CA TYR A 35 30.45 15.05 3.21
C TYR A 35 31.02 14.00 4.16
N GLU A 36 31.29 14.42 5.40
CA GLU A 36 31.65 13.57 6.52
C GLU A 36 30.73 13.90 7.69
N ARG A 37 30.02 12.89 8.22
CA ARG A 37 29.08 13.05 9.35
C ARG A 37 28.12 14.24 9.19
N GLY A 38 27.54 14.38 8.00
CA GLY A 38 26.62 15.47 7.67
C GLY A 38 27.26 16.78 7.23
N VAL A 39 28.56 16.99 7.45
CA VAL A 39 29.26 18.25 7.16
C VAL A 39 29.94 18.17 5.80
N ALA A 40 29.78 19.19 4.98
CA ALA A 40 30.48 19.26 3.69
C ALA A 40 31.98 19.50 3.90
N VAL A 41 32.80 18.61 3.34
CA VAL A 41 34.28 18.68 3.46
C VAL A 41 34.96 19.16 2.18
N THR A 42 34.22 19.19 1.06
CA THR A 42 34.68 19.78 -0.20
C THR A 42 33.75 20.90 -0.66
N PRO A 43 34.25 21.87 -1.45
CA PRO A 43 33.39 22.71 -2.26
C PRO A 43 32.61 21.85 -3.26
N LEU A 44 31.57 22.45 -3.87
CA LEU A 44 30.91 21.85 -5.02
C LEU A 44 31.86 21.96 -6.21
N THR A 45 32.27 20.82 -6.77
CA THR A 45 33.30 20.76 -7.81
C THR A 45 32.71 20.29 -9.13
N GLU A 46 33.11 20.93 -10.22
CA GLU A 46 32.84 20.48 -11.58
C GLU A 46 33.88 19.43 -12.00
N GLU A 47 33.43 18.21 -12.30
CA GLU A 47 34.29 17.07 -12.66
C GLU A 47 34.20 16.69 -14.15
N GLY A 48 33.70 17.60 -14.98
CA GLY A 48 33.66 17.47 -16.44
C GLY A 48 32.28 17.18 -17.03
N GLU A 49 32.28 16.72 -18.28
CA GLU A 49 31.06 16.47 -19.06
C GLU A 49 30.25 15.28 -18.52
N ALA A 50 28.93 15.43 -18.51
CA ALA A 50 27.97 14.39 -18.15
C ALA A 50 26.95 14.17 -19.27
N SER A 51 26.63 12.91 -19.56
CA SER A 51 25.50 12.55 -20.41
C SER A 51 24.22 12.39 -19.58
N GLY A 52 23.11 12.90 -20.11
CA GLY A 52 21.80 12.78 -19.45
C GLY A 52 21.66 13.64 -18.19
N THR A 53 20.76 13.22 -17.30
CA THR A 53 20.49 13.88 -16.00
C THR A 53 20.30 12.83 -14.92
N GLY A 54 20.71 13.14 -13.69
CA GLY A 54 20.62 12.18 -12.60
C GLY A 54 21.32 12.62 -11.33
N THR A 55 21.19 11.79 -10.30
CA THR A 55 21.91 11.96 -9.04
C THR A 55 22.37 10.60 -8.56
N VAL A 56 23.65 10.51 -8.20
CA VAL A 56 24.27 9.33 -7.59
C VAL A 56 24.66 9.71 -6.17
N LEU A 57 24.21 8.91 -5.21
CA LEU A 57 24.59 9.03 -3.81
C LEU A 57 25.36 7.77 -3.43
N THR A 58 26.59 7.97 -2.96
CA THR A 58 27.42 6.90 -2.40
C THR A 58 27.62 7.21 -0.92
N LEU A 59 27.22 6.29 -0.04
CA LEU A 59 27.22 6.53 1.40
C LEU A 59 27.80 5.34 2.17
N TRP A 60 28.39 5.65 3.33
CA TRP A 60 28.98 4.69 4.26
C TRP A 60 28.36 4.92 5.64
N PRO A 61 27.54 3.99 6.16
CA PRO A 61 26.94 4.11 7.48
C PRO A 61 27.99 4.33 8.56
N ASP A 62 27.70 5.19 9.53
CA ASP A 62 28.62 5.42 10.66
C ASP A 62 28.58 4.26 11.66
N ALA A 63 29.71 3.57 11.85
CA ALA A 63 29.84 2.45 12.77
C ALA A 63 29.85 2.90 14.26
N GLU A 64 30.01 4.19 14.55
CA GLU A 64 29.81 4.73 15.90
C GLU A 64 28.32 4.85 16.25
N ILE A 65 27.44 4.91 15.25
CA ILE A 65 25.99 5.05 15.42
C ILE A 65 25.31 3.68 15.30
N PHE A 66 25.67 2.89 14.29
CA PHE A 66 25.02 1.62 14.00
C PHE A 66 25.85 0.44 14.50
N THR A 67 25.20 -0.49 15.20
CA THR A 67 25.81 -1.77 15.60
C THR A 67 26.14 -2.67 14.41
N THR A 68 25.39 -2.56 13.32
CA THR A 68 25.59 -3.31 12.07
C THR A 68 25.56 -2.35 10.89
N THR A 69 26.65 -2.32 10.12
CA THR A 69 26.78 -1.50 8.90
C THR A 69 26.71 -2.33 7.62
N ALA A 70 26.69 -3.66 7.75
CA ALA A 70 26.54 -4.57 6.63
C ALA A 70 25.08 -4.62 6.14
N TYR A 71 24.88 -4.31 4.86
CA TYR A 71 23.57 -4.41 4.23
C TYR A 71 23.18 -5.86 3.92
N SER A 72 21.90 -6.18 4.13
CA SER A 72 21.29 -7.43 3.67
C SER A 72 20.85 -7.29 2.21
N PHE A 73 21.42 -8.10 1.32
CA PHE A 73 21.03 -8.11 -0.09
C PHE A 73 19.56 -8.50 -0.25
N ASP A 74 19.11 -9.54 0.46
CA ASP A 74 17.76 -10.07 0.30
C ASP A 74 16.71 -9.07 0.81
N THR A 75 16.99 -8.37 1.92
CA THR A 75 16.11 -7.30 2.42
C THR A 75 15.99 -6.14 1.42
N LEU A 76 17.10 -5.73 0.80
CA LEU A 76 17.08 -4.70 -0.25
C LEU A 76 16.35 -5.20 -1.50
N ALA A 77 16.59 -6.44 -1.91
CA ALA A 77 15.94 -7.06 -3.06
C ALA A 77 14.42 -7.11 -2.88
N ASP A 78 13.94 -7.49 -1.69
CA ASP A 78 12.53 -7.53 -1.38
C ASP A 78 11.91 -6.12 -1.43
N ARG A 79 12.58 -5.13 -0.83
CA ARG A 79 12.09 -3.74 -0.87
C ARG A 79 12.07 -3.16 -2.28
N PHE A 80 13.10 -3.40 -3.09
CA PHE A 80 13.14 -2.91 -4.47
C PHE A 80 12.14 -3.63 -5.37
N ARG A 81 11.89 -4.92 -5.13
CA ARG A 81 10.83 -5.64 -5.83
C ARG A 81 9.46 -5.05 -5.54
N GLU A 82 9.14 -4.76 -4.28
CA GLU A 82 7.91 -4.05 -3.91
C GLU A 82 7.78 -2.70 -4.61
N LEU A 83 8.84 -1.88 -4.59
CA LEU A 83 8.85 -0.58 -5.24
C LEU A 83 8.64 -0.66 -6.75
N ALA A 84 9.19 -1.69 -7.42
CA ALA A 84 8.98 -1.92 -8.85
C ALA A 84 7.53 -2.30 -9.18
N PHE A 85 6.77 -2.88 -8.24
CA PHE A 85 5.33 -3.03 -8.39
C PHE A 85 4.59 -1.70 -8.20
N LEU A 86 4.95 -0.92 -7.16
CA LEU A 86 4.24 0.31 -6.80
C LEU A 86 4.50 1.48 -7.77
N TYR A 87 5.66 1.52 -8.43
CA TYR A 87 6.02 2.53 -9.43
C TYR A 87 6.07 1.93 -10.83
N ARG A 88 5.04 2.18 -11.64
CA ARG A 88 4.98 1.72 -13.03
C ARG A 88 5.46 2.81 -14.01
N PRO A 89 6.27 2.50 -15.04
CA PRO A 89 7.10 1.32 -15.23
C PRO A 89 8.55 1.59 -14.76
N LEU A 90 8.78 1.67 -13.44
CA LEU A 90 10.11 1.89 -12.88
C LEU A 90 10.94 0.61 -13.00
N GLU A 91 12.14 0.73 -13.54
CA GLU A 91 13.14 -0.33 -13.53
C GLU A 91 14.15 -0.07 -12.42
N ILE A 92 14.37 -1.06 -11.57
CA ILE A 92 15.34 -1.01 -10.47
C ILE A 92 16.33 -2.16 -10.65
N THR A 93 17.62 -1.86 -10.57
CA THR A 93 18.68 -2.88 -10.57
C THR A 93 19.43 -2.85 -9.25
N LEU A 94 19.58 -4.01 -8.62
CA LEU A 94 20.39 -4.19 -7.42
C LEU A 94 21.58 -5.07 -7.77
N THR A 95 22.78 -4.61 -7.45
CA THR A 95 24.02 -5.35 -7.71
C THR A 95 24.88 -5.39 -6.46
N ASP A 96 25.25 -6.60 -6.04
CA ASP A 96 26.20 -6.86 -4.97
C ASP A 96 27.61 -7.04 -5.54
N ARG A 97 28.56 -6.25 -5.04
CA ARG A 97 29.97 -6.28 -5.44
C ARG A 97 30.91 -6.55 -4.26
N ARG A 98 30.40 -7.06 -3.14
CA ARG A 98 31.19 -7.30 -1.92
C ARG A 98 32.27 -8.38 -2.09
N HIS A 99 32.04 -9.35 -2.98
CA HIS A 99 32.95 -10.46 -3.24
C HIS A 99 33.60 -10.32 -4.62
N PRO A 100 34.92 -10.07 -4.70
CA PRO A 100 35.62 -10.02 -5.97
C PRO A 100 35.44 -11.32 -6.76
N GLY A 101 35.00 -11.23 -8.03
CA GLY A 101 34.73 -12.39 -8.88
C GLY A 101 33.32 -12.98 -8.77
N GLU A 102 32.54 -12.62 -7.74
CA GLU A 102 31.17 -13.08 -7.53
C GLU A 102 30.21 -11.88 -7.47
N THR A 103 29.61 -11.54 -8.62
CA THR A 103 28.62 -10.47 -8.71
C THR A 103 27.20 -11.05 -8.71
N ARG A 104 26.41 -10.73 -7.69
CA ARG A 104 24.97 -11.03 -7.67
C ARG A 104 24.21 -9.82 -8.16
N SER A 105 23.44 -9.95 -9.25
CA SER A 105 22.65 -8.84 -9.81
C SER A 105 21.20 -9.27 -10.06
N LEU A 106 20.25 -8.44 -9.64
CA LEU A 106 18.82 -8.60 -9.90
C LEU A 106 18.25 -7.36 -10.55
N ARG A 107 17.34 -7.57 -11.50
CA ARG A 107 16.55 -6.51 -12.14
C ARG A 107 15.07 -6.68 -11.81
N PHE A 108 14.43 -5.60 -11.40
CA PHE A 108 13.03 -5.54 -11.04
C PHE A 108 12.30 -4.56 -11.95
N ARG A 109 11.19 -5.02 -12.54
CA ARG A 109 10.30 -4.20 -13.37
C ARG A 109 8.93 -4.85 -13.38
N SER A 110 7.89 -4.06 -13.13
CA SER A 110 6.50 -4.51 -13.28
C SER A 110 5.66 -3.49 -14.00
N THR A 111 4.66 -3.98 -14.73
CA THR A 111 3.68 -3.16 -15.43
C THR A 111 2.25 -3.36 -14.90
N GLY A 112 1.96 -4.45 -14.18
CA GLY A 112 0.64 -4.76 -13.63
C GLY A 112 0.38 -4.20 -12.23
N GLY A 113 1.35 -3.55 -11.59
CA GLY A 113 1.11 -2.77 -10.37
C GLY A 113 0.73 -3.61 -9.16
N ALA A 114 -0.32 -3.19 -8.44
CA ALA A 114 -0.86 -3.91 -7.29
C ALA A 114 -1.31 -5.33 -7.66
N ARG A 115 -1.81 -5.55 -8.88
CA ARG A 115 -2.20 -6.88 -9.38
C ARG A 115 -1.01 -7.85 -9.36
N ASP A 116 0.13 -7.41 -9.87
CA ASP A 116 1.34 -8.23 -9.90
C ASP A 116 1.90 -8.46 -8.50
N LEU A 117 1.78 -7.47 -7.60
CA LEU A 117 2.18 -7.60 -6.20
C LEU A 117 1.32 -8.65 -5.47
N VAL A 118 0.00 -8.65 -5.64
CA VAL A 118 -0.87 -9.71 -5.09
C VAL A 118 -0.45 -11.08 -5.63
N ALA A 119 -0.24 -11.20 -6.94
CA ALA A 119 0.22 -12.45 -7.54
C ALA A 119 1.61 -12.89 -7.03
N PHE A 120 2.49 -11.95 -6.69
CA PHE A 120 3.78 -12.24 -6.07
C PHE A 120 3.64 -12.72 -4.62
N LEU A 121 2.85 -12.00 -3.80
CA LEU A 121 2.60 -12.35 -2.40
C LEU A 121 1.95 -13.73 -2.24
N ASP A 122 1.19 -14.15 -3.24
CA ASP A 122 0.55 -15.46 -3.25
C ASP A 122 1.38 -16.60 -3.80
N ARG A 123 2.32 -16.33 -4.73
CA ARG A 123 3.26 -17.35 -5.22
C ARG A 123 4.19 -17.88 -4.12
N GLN A 124 4.28 -17.18 -2.99
CA GLN A 124 4.82 -17.74 -1.74
C GLN A 124 3.88 -18.79 -1.11
N GLY A 125 3.24 -19.66 -1.91
CA GLY A 125 2.33 -20.69 -1.41
C GLY A 125 1.37 -21.38 -2.40
N LEU A 126 1.28 -20.99 -3.69
CA LEU A 126 0.33 -21.59 -4.65
C LEU A 126 0.91 -21.73 -6.09
N PRO A 127 0.46 -22.73 -6.87
CA PRO A 127 0.82 -22.87 -8.28
C PRO A 127 0.28 -21.70 -9.15
N PRO A 128 0.96 -21.36 -10.25
CA PRO A 128 0.47 -20.35 -11.20
C PRO A 128 -0.86 -20.81 -11.83
N GLY A 129 -1.87 -19.93 -11.84
CA GLY A 129 -3.20 -20.22 -12.40
C GLY A 129 -4.39 -20.10 -11.46
N GLY A 130 -4.19 -19.62 -10.22
CA GLY A 130 -5.30 -19.35 -9.28
C GLY A 130 -6.27 -18.24 -9.75
N PRO A 131 -7.41 -18.05 -9.06
CA PRO A 131 -8.52 -17.20 -9.50
C PRO A 131 -8.10 -15.77 -9.87
N ASP A 132 -8.86 -15.14 -10.77
CA ASP A 132 -8.62 -13.78 -11.24
C ASP A 132 -8.44 -12.80 -10.09
N VAL A 133 -7.30 -12.11 -10.09
CA VAL A 133 -7.06 -10.99 -9.17
C VAL A 133 -8.08 -9.90 -9.47
N ILE A 134 -8.85 -9.52 -8.46
CA ILE A 134 -9.81 -8.42 -8.54
C ILE A 134 -9.01 -7.14 -8.33
N ALA A 135 -8.99 -6.26 -9.33
CA ALA A 135 -8.24 -5.02 -9.26
C ALA A 135 -9.10 -3.84 -9.70
N VAL A 136 -8.84 -2.69 -9.07
CA VAL A 136 -9.40 -1.38 -9.41
C VAL A 136 -8.32 -0.33 -9.25
N GLU A 137 -8.26 0.58 -10.23
CA GLU A 137 -7.48 1.80 -10.17
C GLU A 137 -8.43 2.97 -10.45
N ARG A 138 -8.37 4.01 -9.62
CA ARG A 138 -9.24 5.18 -9.75
C ARG A 138 -8.47 6.43 -9.33
N GLU A 139 -8.62 7.50 -10.10
CA GLU A 139 -8.29 8.85 -9.65
C GLU A 139 -9.50 9.45 -8.94
N ASP A 140 -9.28 10.09 -7.79
CA ASP A 140 -10.35 10.68 -7.00
C ASP A 140 -9.93 12.04 -6.43
N ALA A 141 -10.63 13.08 -6.87
CA ALA A 141 -10.34 14.46 -6.50
C ALA A 141 -10.48 14.71 -4.99
N ARG A 142 -11.33 13.96 -4.27
CA ARG A 142 -11.55 14.12 -2.82
C ARG A 142 -10.30 13.81 -2.01
N MET A 143 -9.43 12.94 -2.52
CA MET A 143 -8.12 12.64 -1.94
C MET A 143 -6.97 13.34 -2.68
N SER A 144 -7.25 14.11 -3.74
CA SER A 144 -6.24 14.76 -4.58
C SER A 144 -5.16 13.77 -5.03
N GLY A 145 -5.59 12.65 -5.60
CA GLY A 145 -4.69 11.56 -5.92
C GLY A 145 -5.34 10.35 -6.58
N THR A 146 -4.56 9.28 -6.69
CA THR A 146 -4.99 7.99 -7.23
C THR A 146 -4.97 6.91 -6.16
N LEU A 147 -5.90 5.97 -6.27
CA LEU A 147 -5.93 4.73 -5.50
C LEU A 147 -5.79 3.54 -6.44
N GLU A 148 -5.09 2.53 -5.98
CA GLU A 148 -4.97 1.24 -6.64
C GLU A 148 -5.17 0.13 -5.60
N VAL A 149 -6.18 -0.71 -5.83
CA VAL A 149 -6.48 -1.85 -4.98
C VAL A 149 -6.44 -3.11 -5.83
N ALA A 150 -5.79 -4.14 -5.31
CA ALA A 150 -5.86 -5.49 -5.87
C ALA A 150 -6.07 -6.48 -4.74
N LEU A 151 -6.90 -7.49 -4.96
CA LEU A 151 -7.19 -8.52 -3.97
C LEU A 151 -7.53 -9.85 -4.60
N ARG A 152 -7.33 -10.91 -3.82
CA ARG A 152 -7.69 -12.28 -4.18
C ARG A 152 -7.92 -13.09 -2.91
N TRP A 153 -8.89 -14.00 -2.95
CA TRP A 153 -9.06 -15.02 -1.91
C TRP A 153 -8.33 -16.30 -2.29
N ARG A 154 -7.64 -16.87 -1.31
CA ARG A 154 -7.11 -18.23 -1.29
C ARG A 154 -8.05 -19.12 -0.48
N ASP A 155 -8.00 -20.42 -0.73
CA ASP A 155 -8.86 -21.39 -0.04
C ASP A 155 -8.57 -21.46 1.46
N THR A 156 -7.30 -21.26 1.86
CA THR A 156 -6.86 -21.35 3.26
C THR A 156 -5.74 -20.36 3.59
N GLY A 157 -5.54 -20.13 4.89
CA GLY A 157 -4.41 -19.40 5.46
C GLY A 157 -4.75 -18.00 5.96
N GLU A 158 -3.80 -17.36 6.61
CA GLU A 158 -4.02 -16.04 7.21
C GLU A 158 -4.18 -14.92 6.18
N ALA A 159 -4.87 -13.86 6.59
CA ALA A 159 -5.02 -12.63 5.83
C ALA A 159 -3.65 -11.97 5.58
N ARG A 160 -3.39 -11.54 4.35
CA ARG A 160 -2.20 -10.80 3.93
C ARG A 160 -2.61 -9.48 3.31
N ILE A 161 -2.87 -8.48 4.15
CA ILE A 161 -3.20 -7.13 3.71
C ILE A 161 -1.94 -6.27 3.73
N ARG A 162 -1.68 -5.52 2.65
CA ARG A 162 -0.57 -4.57 2.51
C ARG A 162 -1.10 -3.20 2.12
N GLY A 163 -0.93 -2.24 3.03
CA GLY A 163 -1.27 -0.84 2.77
C GLY A 163 -0.03 -0.02 2.41
N TYR A 164 -0.20 0.90 1.46
CA TYR A 164 0.83 1.87 1.07
C TYR A 164 0.23 3.26 0.87
N ALA A 165 0.94 4.28 1.33
CA ALA A 165 0.65 5.68 0.99
C ALA A 165 1.90 6.33 0.43
N ASN A 166 1.84 6.83 -0.81
CA ASN A 166 2.99 7.34 -1.56
C ASN A 166 4.17 6.35 -1.57
N SER A 167 3.86 5.06 -1.73
CA SER A 167 4.80 3.92 -1.71
C SER A 167 5.52 3.68 -0.37
N HIS A 168 5.18 4.44 0.67
CA HIS A 168 5.55 4.15 2.05
C HIS A 168 4.64 3.07 2.62
N PRO A 169 5.17 2.00 3.22
CA PRO A 169 4.34 0.98 3.88
C PRO A 169 3.53 1.60 5.03
N THR A 170 2.23 1.37 5.02
CA THR A 170 1.29 1.82 6.05
C THR A 170 0.33 0.68 6.33
N PRO A 171 0.69 -0.26 7.24
CA PRO A 171 -0.16 -1.42 7.57
C PRO A 171 -1.52 -1.03 8.15
N HIS A 172 -1.67 0.21 8.62
CA HIS A 172 -2.90 0.73 9.19
C HIS A 172 -3.29 2.07 8.55
N GLY A 173 -4.51 2.53 8.80
CA GLY A 173 -4.98 3.85 8.41
C GLY A 173 -6.23 3.84 7.54
N THR A 174 -6.60 5.02 7.06
CA THR A 174 -7.86 5.27 6.37
C THR A 174 -8.02 4.45 5.09
N HIS A 175 -6.97 4.24 4.31
CA HIS A 175 -6.96 3.40 3.12
C HIS A 175 -7.17 1.91 3.44
N VAL A 176 -6.55 1.39 4.50
CA VAL A 176 -6.75 -0.01 4.93
C VAL A 176 -8.15 -0.22 5.49
N GLN A 177 -8.65 0.74 6.28
CA GLN A 177 -10.03 0.68 6.77
C GLN A 177 -11.03 0.76 5.62
N GLY A 178 -10.82 1.67 4.67
CA GLY A 178 -11.68 1.78 3.48
C GLY A 178 -11.73 0.49 2.68
N LEU A 179 -10.62 -0.26 2.56
CA LEU A 179 -10.64 -1.60 1.97
C LEU A 179 -11.60 -2.54 2.73
N ARG A 180 -11.53 -2.58 4.06
CA ARG A 180 -12.40 -3.42 4.90
C ARG A 180 -13.87 -3.03 4.74
N ASP A 181 -14.17 -1.73 4.83
CA ASP A 181 -15.53 -1.21 4.70
C ASP A 181 -16.11 -1.54 3.31
N GLY A 182 -15.31 -1.37 2.25
CA GLY A 182 -15.72 -1.67 0.89
C GLY A 182 -16.00 -3.16 0.65
N LEU A 183 -15.19 -4.05 1.25
CA LEU A 183 -15.42 -5.49 1.23
C LEU A 183 -16.75 -5.86 1.90
N ALA A 184 -16.96 -5.37 3.12
CA ALA A 184 -18.19 -5.62 3.88
C ALA A 184 -19.43 -5.07 3.15
N ALA A 185 -19.34 -3.85 2.61
CA ALA A 185 -20.42 -3.20 1.89
C ALA A 185 -20.80 -3.95 0.60
N ALA A 186 -19.81 -4.41 -0.19
CA ALA A 186 -20.09 -5.17 -1.42
C ALA A 186 -20.82 -6.50 -1.14
N VAL A 187 -20.32 -7.27 -0.16
CA VAL A 187 -20.91 -8.58 0.17
C VAL A 187 -22.31 -8.40 0.76
N THR A 188 -22.49 -7.39 1.63
CA THR A 188 -23.79 -7.05 2.23
C THR A 188 -24.80 -6.62 1.17
N ALA A 189 -24.42 -5.74 0.24
CA ALA A 189 -25.26 -5.31 -0.86
C ALA A 189 -25.68 -6.49 -1.75
N TYR A 190 -24.72 -7.35 -2.11
CA TYR A 190 -24.98 -8.54 -2.92
C TYR A 190 -25.97 -9.51 -2.24
N ALA A 191 -25.79 -9.77 -0.95
CA ALA A 191 -26.69 -10.63 -0.17
C ALA A 191 -28.13 -10.08 -0.13
N ARG A 192 -28.27 -8.76 0.09
CA ARG A 192 -29.56 -8.06 0.09
C ARG A 192 -30.27 -8.15 -1.26
N GLU A 193 -29.57 -7.86 -2.35
CA GLU A 193 -30.13 -7.88 -3.71
C GLU A 193 -30.64 -9.27 -4.11
N ARG A 194 -29.88 -10.32 -3.77
CA ARG A 194 -30.22 -11.70 -4.11
C ARG A 194 -31.22 -12.33 -3.15
N ARG A 195 -31.67 -11.60 -2.11
CA ARG A 195 -32.55 -12.10 -1.04
C ARG A 195 -32.05 -13.42 -0.46
N LEU A 196 -30.73 -13.61 -0.41
CA LEU A 196 -30.16 -14.82 0.15
C LEU A 196 -30.54 -14.84 1.63
N PRO A 197 -31.13 -15.95 2.13
CA PRO A 197 -31.62 -15.99 3.49
C PRO A 197 -30.45 -15.76 4.45
N ALA A 198 -30.50 -14.64 5.14
CA ALA A 198 -29.77 -14.42 6.38
C ALA A 198 -30.43 -15.33 7.42
N GLU A 199 -30.16 -16.63 7.39
CA GLU A 199 -30.49 -17.47 8.53
C GLU A 199 -29.67 -16.95 9.71
N ALA A 200 -30.32 -16.14 10.55
CA ALA A 200 -29.83 -15.61 11.82
C ALA A 200 -28.46 -14.90 11.78
N SER A 201 -28.25 -13.93 10.88
CA SER A 201 -27.10 -13.02 11.02
C SER A 201 -27.50 -11.75 11.78
N PRO A 202 -27.16 -11.63 13.09
CA PRO A 202 -27.54 -10.46 13.90
C PRO A 202 -26.93 -9.15 13.38
N ASP A 203 -25.84 -9.24 12.62
CA ASP A 203 -25.13 -8.10 12.04
C ASP A 203 -25.92 -7.42 10.91
N LEU A 204 -26.56 -8.19 10.02
CA LEU A 204 -27.38 -7.62 8.94
C LEU A 204 -28.71 -7.04 9.47
N ASP A 205 -29.27 -7.65 10.50
CA ASP A 205 -30.49 -7.15 11.16
C ASP A 205 -30.20 -5.86 11.95
N ALA A 206 -29.06 -5.79 12.64
CA ALA A 206 -28.61 -4.59 13.32
C ALA A 206 -28.36 -3.45 12.32
N ASP A 207 -27.73 -3.73 11.18
CA ASP A 207 -27.49 -2.73 10.13
C ASP A 207 -28.80 -2.20 9.52
N ARG A 208 -29.82 -3.06 9.39
CA ARG A 208 -31.17 -2.66 8.98
C ARG A 208 -31.85 -1.74 9.99
N ILE A 209 -31.62 -1.97 11.28
CA ILE A 209 -32.14 -1.13 12.35
C ILE A 209 -31.45 0.24 12.31
N THR A 210 -30.13 0.30 12.11
CA THR A 210 -29.40 1.57 11.94
C THR A 210 -29.85 2.33 10.69
N ASP A 211 -30.00 1.67 9.53
CA ASP A 211 -30.50 2.29 8.29
C ASP A 211 -31.90 2.91 8.47
N ARG A 212 -32.77 2.30 9.28
CA ARG A 212 -34.11 2.83 9.54
C ARG A 212 -34.10 4.01 10.53
N ILE A 213 -33.10 4.08 11.40
CA ILE A 213 -32.93 5.16 12.37
C ILE A 213 -32.34 6.40 11.69
N THR A 214 -31.37 6.24 10.79
CA THR A 214 -30.79 7.35 10.01
C THR A 214 -31.84 8.02 9.12
N ASP A 215 -32.69 7.25 8.44
CA ASP A 215 -33.77 7.78 7.58
C ASP A 215 -34.84 8.59 8.33
N ARG A 216 -34.92 8.45 9.67
CA ARG A 216 -35.94 9.14 10.49
C ARG A 216 -35.42 10.32 11.29
N THR A 217 -34.12 10.61 11.34
CA THR A 217 -33.61 11.75 12.11
C THR A 217 -32.25 12.23 11.60
N THR A 218 -32.23 13.41 10.97
CA THR A 218 -30.99 14.11 10.58
C THR A 218 -30.44 14.89 11.77
N ASP A 219 -29.91 14.21 12.78
CA ASP A 219 -29.24 14.86 13.91
C ASP A 219 -27.79 14.40 14.02
N ARG A 220 -26.86 15.35 14.17
CA ARG A 220 -25.40 15.11 14.23
C ARG A 220 -24.97 14.13 15.34
N ILE A 221 -25.85 13.89 16.31
CA ILE A 221 -25.67 12.91 17.39
C ILE A 221 -26.01 11.50 16.89
N THR A 222 -27.05 11.35 16.06
CA THR A 222 -27.40 10.11 15.38
C THR A 222 -26.22 9.67 14.53
N ASP A 223 -25.70 10.53 13.65
CA ASP A 223 -24.57 10.22 12.75
C ASP A 223 -23.39 9.58 13.48
N ARG A 224 -22.97 10.12 14.63
CA ARG A 224 -21.83 9.60 15.39
C ARG A 224 -22.11 8.25 16.08
N ILE A 225 -23.35 7.99 16.48
CA ILE A 225 -23.76 6.73 17.13
C ILE A 225 -24.01 5.63 16.08
N THR A 226 -24.61 5.99 14.93
CA THR A 226 -24.78 5.08 13.79
C THR A 226 -23.44 4.73 13.16
N ASP A 227 -22.57 5.71 12.89
CA ASP A 227 -21.22 5.45 12.35
C ASP A 227 -20.46 4.46 13.23
N GLY A 228 -20.49 4.65 14.56
CA GLY A 228 -19.79 3.75 15.49
C GLY A 228 -20.39 2.35 15.60
N THR A 229 -21.65 2.14 15.21
CA THR A 229 -22.31 0.81 15.24
C THR A 229 -22.16 0.09 13.91
N THR A 230 -22.36 0.82 12.81
CA THR A 230 -22.13 0.34 11.44
C THR A 230 -20.66 -0.02 11.23
N ASP A 231 -19.71 0.77 11.75
CA ASP A 231 -18.28 0.44 11.71
C ASP A 231 -17.97 -0.91 12.37
N ARG A 232 -18.57 -1.20 13.53
CA ARG A 232 -18.34 -2.48 14.23
C ARG A 232 -18.92 -3.69 13.50
N ILE A 233 -20.01 -3.48 12.76
CA ILE A 233 -20.63 -4.53 11.94
C ILE A 233 -19.75 -4.77 10.71
N ALA A 234 -19.37 -3.69 10.02
CA ALA A 234 -18.47 -3.75 8.88
C ALA A 234 -17.13 -4.41 9.24
N ASP A 235 -16.56 -4.07 10.39
CA ASP A 235 -15.32 -4.68 10.89
C ASP A 235 -15.46 -6.19 11.12
N ARG A 236 -16.55 -6.63 11.77
CA ARG A 236 -16.80 -8.07 11.98
C ARG A 236 -16.98 -8.83 10.67
N ILE A 237 -17.73 -8.26 9.73
CA ILE A 237 -17.90 -8.85 8.39
C ILE A 237 -16.53 -8.91 7.67
N ALA A 238 -15.75 -7.83 7.72
CA ALA A 238 -14.44 -7.78 7.11
C ALA A 238 -13.46 -8.77 7.75
N ASP A 239 -13.49 -8.95 9.07
CA ASP A 239 -12.72 -9.95 9.80
C ASP A 239 -13.04 -11.36 9.29
N ARG A 240 -14.33 -11.69 9.17
CA ARG A 240 -14.77 -12.98 8.61
C ARG A 240 -14.34 -13.15 7.17
N LEU A 241 -14.35 -12.09 6.36
CA LEU A 241 -13.88 -12.10 4.98
C LEU A 241 -12.34 -12.14 4.84
N ALA A 242 -11.58 -11.86 5.90
CA ALA A 242 -10.13 -11.68 5.82
C ALA A 242 -9.33 -12.99 5.75
N GLU A 243 -9.80 -14.09 6.34
CA GLU A 243 -9.16 -15.41 6.14
C GLU A 243 -8.95 -15.73 4.64
N GLY A 244 -7.77 -16.23 4.28
CA GLY A 244 -7.36 -16.49 2.90
C GLY A 244 -7.19 -15.25 2.01
N LEU A 245 -7.54 -14.04 2.46
CA LEU A 245 -7.46 -12.82 1.66
C LEU A 245 -6.00 -12.37 1.50
N THR A 246 -5.55 -12.19 0.27
CA THR A 246 -4.34 -11.42 -0.05
C THR A 246 -4.78 -10.14 -0.75
N ALA A 247 -4.43 -8.98 -0.17
CA ALA A 247 -4.86 -7.69 -0.70
C ALA A 247 -3.75 -6.64 -0.59
N VAL A 248 -3.69 -5.78 -1.60
CA VAL A 248 -2.84 -4.59 -1.67
C VAL A 248 -3.74 -3.39 -1.85
N VAL A 249 -3.56 -2.37 -1.01
CA VAL A 249 -4.17 -1.05 -1.17
C VAL A 249 -3.07 0.00 -1.18
N SER A 250 -2.88 0.65 -2.33
CA SER A 250 -1.88 1.69 -2.54
C SER A 250 -2.55 2.99 -2.92
N VAL A 251 -2.32 4.04 -2.14
CA VAL A 251 -2.79 5.40 -2.45
C VAL A 251 -1.61 6.31 -2.77
N LYS A 252 -1.78 7.17 -3.77
CA LYS A 252 -0.82 8.20 -4.17
C LYS A 252 -1.53 9.54 -4.13
N MET A 253 -1.10 10.44 -3.25
CA MET A 253 -1.80 11.70 -3.00
C MET A 253 -0.86 12.82 -2.59
N ASP A 254 -1.34 14.04 -2.79
CA ASP A 254 -0.71 15.24 -2.24
C ASP A 254 -1.01 15.36 -0.74
N GLY A 255 0.00 15.76 0.03
CA GLY A 255 -0.12 16.01 1.48
C GLY A 255 -0.59 14.81 2.31
N PRO A 256 0.11 13.66 2.28
CA PRO A 256 -0.23 12.53 3.15
C PRO A 256 -0.04 12.93 4.63
N ALA A 257 -1.07 12.73 5.44
CA ALA A 257 -1.08 12.91 6.87
C ALA A 257 -0.79 11.57 7.55
N PHE A 258 0.46 11.36 7.94
CA PHE A 258 0.87 10.16 8.67
C PHE A 258 0.71 10.35 10.18
N GLU A 259 0.27 9.30 10.86
CA GLU A 259 0.15 9.22 12.31
C GLU A 259 1.25 8.32 12.88
N GLY A 260 1.65 8.58 14.12
CA GLY A 260 2.67 7.81 14.84
C GLY A 260 4.12 8.21 14.51
N ALA A 261 5.05 7.87 15.41
CA ALA A 261 6.46 8.20 15.27
C ALA A 261 7.11 7.53 14.05
N ILE A 262 6.65 6.32 13.71
CA ILE A 262 7.14 5.52 12.58
C ILE A 262 6.31 5.66 11.30
N ARG A 263 5.27 6.51 11.31
CA ARG A 263 4.41 6.80 10.14
C ARG A 263 3.78 5.54 9.53
N ASP A 264 3.38 4.61 10.37
CA ASP A 264 2.77 3.32 10.00
C ASP A 264 1.27 3.42 9.71
N ARG A 265 0.66 4.58 9.96
CA ARG A 265 -0.77 4.84 9.79
C ARG A 265 -1.04 6.07 8.94
N LEU A 266 -1.97 5.97 7.99
CA LEU A 266 -2.49 7.11 7.21
C LEU A 266 -3.77 7.67 7.87
N GLY A 267 -3.83 8.98 8.04
CA GLY A 267 -4.94 9.69 8.70
C GLY A 267 -5.84 10.52 7.78
N ASN A 268 -5.56 10.60 6.47
CA ASN A 268 -6.38 11.41 5.55
C ASN A 268 -7.82 10.84 5.46
N THR A 269 -8.79 11.51 6.10
CA THR A 269 -10.18 11.05 6.21
C THR A 269 -10.87 10.75 4.87
N PRO A 270 -10.74 11.59 3.81
CA PRO A 270 -11.42 11.31 2.54
C PRO A 270 -11.03 9.98 1.89
N VAL A 271 -9.80 9.52 2.16
CA VAL A 271 -9.25 8.29 1.56
C VAL A 271 -10.07 7.06 1.95
N ARG A 272 -10.61 7.01 3.18
CA ARG A 272 -11.44 5.88 3.66
C ARG A 272 -12.65 5.67 2.73
N ALA A 273 -13.42 6.74 2.49
CA ALA A 273 -14.61 6.68 1.64
C ALA A 273 -14.25 6.40 0.17
N CYS A 274 -13.22 7.04 -0.39
CA CYS A 274 -12.79 6.82 -1.76
C CYS A 274 -12.40 5.35 -2.03
N VAL A 275 -11.63 4.76 -1.11
CA VAL A 275 -11.23 3.34 -1.22
C VAL A 275 -12.43 2.42 -1.02
N ALA A 276 -13.28 2.67 -0.02
CA ALA A 276 -14.46 1.85 0.24
C ALA A 276 -15.41 1.81 -0.95
N GLU A 277 -15.70 2.96 -1.56
CA GLU A 277 -16.54 3.03 -2.76
C GLU A 277 -15.90 2.28 -3.95
N ALA A 278 -14.61 2.51 -4.22
CA ALA A 278 -13.94 1.84 -5.34
C ALA A 278 -13.92 0.31 -5.19
N VAL A 279 -13.66 -0.17 -3.97
CA VAL A 279 -13.70 -1.61 -3.64
C VAL A 279 -15.11 -2.14 -3.74
N ARG A 280 -16.10 -1.44 -3.17
CA ARG A 280 -17.50 -1.86 -3.20
C ARG A 280 -17.99 -2.02 -4.65
N ASP A 281 -17.75 -1.01 -5.47
CA ASP A 281 -18.20 -1.00 -6.87
C ASP A 281 -17.53 -2.13 -7.68
N ARG A 282 -16.20 -2.29 -7.54
CA ARG A 282 -15.47 -3.33 -8.30
C ARG A 282 -15.79 -4.75 -7.83
N LEU A 283 -15.83 -4.97 -6.51
CA LEU A 283 -16.17 -6.28 -5.96
C LEU A 283 -17.63 -6.62 -6.24
N GLY A 284 -18.56 -5.68 -6.12
CA GLY A 284 -19.96 -5.87 -6.48
C GLY A 284 -20.15 -6.35 -7.91
N ALA A 285 -19.48 -5.70 -8.88
CA ALA A 285 -19.48 -6.14 -10.27
C ALA A 285 -18.92 -7.57 -10.41
N TRP A 286 -17.81 -7.88 -9.74
CA TRP A 286 -17.21 -9.21 -9.79
C TRP A 286 -18.12 -10.29 -9.18
N LEU A 287 -18.81 -10.01 -8.07
CA LEU A 287 -19.76 -10.93 -7.43
C LEU A 287 -20.96 -11.22 -8.34
N ALA A 288 -21.42 -10.22 -9.10
CA ALA A 288 -22.49 -10.39 -10.09
C ALA A 288 -22.05 -11.32 -11.25
N GLU A 289 -20.79 -11.21 -11.68
CA GLU A 289 -20.18 -12.05 -12.71
C GLU A 289 -19.86 -13.48 -12.22
N HIS A 290 -19.66 -13.68 -10.91
CA HIS A 290 -19.19 -14.95 -10.32
C HIS A 290 -20.11 -15.45 -9.18
N PRO A 291 -21.37 -15.84 -9.46
CA PRO A 291 -22.36 -16.14 -8.43
C PRO A 291 -21.99 -17.29 -7.49
N GLU A 292 -21.31 -18.33 -7.96
CA GLU A 292 -20.88 -19.46 -7.11
C GLU A 292 -19.87 -19.02 -6.04
N ARG A 293 -18.87 -18.21 -6.44
CA ARG A 293 -17.88 -17.65 -5.50
C ARG A 293 -18.50 -16.60 -4.59
N ALA A 294 -19.45 -15.81 -5.12
CA ALA A 294 -20.18 -14.84 -4.34
C ALA A 294 -20.98 -15.51 -3.21
N ALA A 295 -21.65 -16.63 -3.49
CA ALA A 295 -22.38 -17.40 -2.48
C ALA A 295 -21.46 -17.89 -1.35
N ALA A 296 -20.26 -18.38 -1.68
CA ALA A 296 -19.27 -18.81 -0.69
C ALA A 296 -18.78 -17.64 0.20
N LEU A 297 -18.51 -16.47 -0.39
CA LEU A 297 -18.12 -15.27 0.36
C LEU A 297 -19.24 -14.74 1.26
N VAL A 298 -20.50 -14.76 0.78
CA VAL A 298 -21.68 -14.38 1.57
C VAL A 298 -21.87 -15.33 2.75
N ALA A 299 -21.82 -16.64 2.52
CA ALA A 299 -21.94 -17.63 3.60
C ALA A 299 -20.90 -17.37 4.69
N ARG A 300 -19.65 -17.12 4.29
CA ARG A 300 -18.56 -16.82 5.21
C ARG A 300 -18.73 -15.51 5.98
N ALA A 301 -19.23 -14.46 5.33
CA ALA A 301 -19.50 -13.17 5.98
C ALA A 301 -20.59 -13.27 7.06
N LEU A 302 -21.57 -14.16 6.87
CA LEU A 302 -22.81 -14.19 7.66
C LEU A 302 -22.88 -15.29 8.72
N GLN A 303 -22.12 -16.37 8.58
CA GLN A 303 -22.21 -17.57 9.43
C GLN A 303 -21.14 -17.68 10.52
N GLY A 304 -20.29 -16.66 10.70
CA GLY A 304 -19.34 -16.60 11.82
C GLY A 304 -19.85 -15.79 13.00
#